data_AF-A0A924LL02-F1
#
_entry.id   AF-A0A924LL02-F1
#
_cell.length_a   1.000
_cell.length_b   1.000
_cell.length_c   1.000
_cell.angle_alpha   90.00
_cell.angle_beta   90.00
_cell.angle_gamma   90.00
#
_symmetry.space_group_name_H-M   'P 1'
#
loop_
_entity.id
_entity.type
_entity.pdbx_description
1 polymer ?
#
loop_
_entity_poly.entity_id
_entity_poly.type
_entity_poly.pdbx_seq_one_letter_code
_entity_poly.pdbx_strand_id
1 'polypeptide(L)'
;VSRGDANVLLACDMVVGASKDALASLRAGVTHAVLNTYETPTGDFVMDTNTVMPGARLRRAIADVIGDGAVDALNATALATALMGDSIATNPFMLGYAWQKGLVPLSLASLMRAIELNGTATAANTAAFTWGREAAVNLAPVAEAAGISVEVAAPKTLDDIIAGRAAHLAAYQNRTTARRYQALVAKVRAREEVLFSGGTALTEAVAKNFAKLIAYKDEYEVARLYADPAFKAQLAAQFEGTERVEFHLAPPIFAKRDKTTGHMIKQAYGPWMFTAFAVLAKLKFLRSTSFDPFGRTPERQAERALIAEYEGDIGAVLQALSAKNLSVAVAIAALPDKIRGFGHVKESRMREAALERKRLLAQLTVVPMAVAAE
;
A
#
# COMPACT_ATOMS: atom_id res chain seq x y z
N VAL A 1 31.13 -6.77 12.86
CA VAL A 1 30.92 -8.21 13.12
C VAL A 1 31.51 -8.97 11.94
N SER A 2 32.26 -10.04 12.19
CA SER A 2 32.82 -10.89 11.14
C SER A 2 31.72 -11.68 10.40
N ARG A 3 32.04 -12.19 9.21
CA ARG A 3 31.08 -12.89 8.35
C ARG A 3 30.59 -14.18 9.04
N GLY A 4 29.28 -14.37 9.18
CA GLY A 4 28.66 -15.55 9.80
C GLY A 4 28.78 -15.68 11.33
N ASP A 5 29.30 -14.65 12.02
CA ASP A 5 29.57 -14.69 13.46
C ASP A 5 28.47 -14.07 14.33
N ALA A 6 27.43 -13.47 13.74
CA ALA A 6 26.34 -12.90 14.53
C ALA A 6 25.45 -13.99 15.13
N ASN A 7 25.30 -14.04 16.46
CA ASN A 7 24.31 -14.91 17.11
C ASN A 7 22.89 -14.32 17.07
N VAL A 8 22.78 -12.99 17.02
CA VAL A 8 21.50 -12.29 17.04
C VAL A 8 21.51 -11.11 16.09
N LEU A 9 20.43 -10.95 15.33
CA LEU A 9 20.13 -9.75 14.57
C LEU A 9 18.92 -9.03 15.18
N LEU A 10 19.14 -7.82 15.70
CA LEU A 10 18.06 -6.90 16.08
C LEU A 10 17.81 -5.91 14.95
N ALA A 11 16.85 -6.21 14.07
CA ALA A 11 16.51 -5.35 12.94
C ALA A 11 15.38 -4.39 13.34
N CYS A 12 15.72 -3.33 14.08
CA CYS A 12 14.78 -2.25 14.41
C CYS A 12 14.31 -1.47 13.17
N ASP A 13 15.13 -1.48 12.12
CA ASP A 13 14.81 -1.05 10.76
C ASP A 13 15.15 -2.21 9.81
N MET A 14 14.17 -2.67 9.03
CA MET A 14 14.35 -3.81 8.12
C MET A 14 15.27 -3.50 6.93
N VAL A 15 15.32 -2.24 6.46
CA VAL A 15 16.19 -1.85 5.34
C VAL A 15 17.64 -2.00 5.75
N VAL A 16 17.98 -1.58 6.97
CA VAL A 16 19.32 -1.74 7.54
C VAL A 16 19.61 -3.22 7.85
N GLY A 17 18.66 -3.91 8.48
CA GLY A 17 18.79 -5.32 8.87
C GLY A 17 18.94 -6.29 7.69
N ALA A 18 18.42 -5.93 6.52
CA ALA A 18 18.56 -6.71 5.28
C ALA A 18 19.64 -6.16 4.33
N SER A 19 20.51 -5.26 4.81
CA SER A 19 21.67 -4.79 4.04
C SER A 19 22.64 -5.94 3.76
N LYS A 20 23.46 -5.80 2.69
CA LYS A 20 24.45 -6.83 2.32
C LYS A 20 25.39 -7.19 3.46
N ASP A 21 25.84 -6.19 4.21
CA ASP A 21 26.77 -6.38 5.33
C ASP A 21 26.09 -7.08 6.50
N ALA A 22 24.84 -6.73 6.82
CA ALA A 22 24.06 -7.41 7.84
C ALA A 22 23.82 -8.88 7.45
N LEU A 23 23.35 -9.15 6.22
CA LEU A 23 23.13 -10.52 5.73
C LEU A 23 24.41 -11.36 5.72
N ALA A 24 25.55 -10.76 5.38
CA ALA A 24 26.84 -11.44 5.40
C ALA A 24 27.26 -11.87 6.82
N SER A 25 26.79 -11.19 7.86
CA SER A 25 27.09 -11.55 9.25
C SER A 25 26.24 -12.71 9.79
N LEU A 26 25.18 -13.12 9.09
CA LEU A 26 24.23 -14.15 9.55
C LEU A 26 24.68 -15.56 9.16
N ARG A 27 24.25 -16.55 9.95
CA ARG A 27 24.53 -17.96 9.74
C ARG A 27 23.31 -18.84 10.09
N ALA A 28 22.91 -19.68 9.15
CA ALA A 28 21.85 -20.66 9.33
C ALA A 28 22.13 -21.58 10.54
N GLY A 29 21.09 -21.83 11.34
CA GLY A 29 21.17 -22.69 12.53
C GLY A 29 21.91 -22.07 13.73
N VAL A 30 22.39 -20.82 13.62
CA VAL A 30 23.06 -20.13 14.73
C VAL A 30 22.46 -18.76 15.00
N THR A 31 22.22 -17.96 13.96
CA THR A 31 21.68 -16.62 14.12
C THR A 31 20.17 -16.65 14.31
N HIS A 32 19.67 -15.94 15.32
CA HIS A 32 18.24 -15.64 15.48
C HIS A 32 17.97 -14.17 15.17
N ALA A 33 16.89 -13.86 14.46
CA ALA A 33 16.54 -12.48 14.11
C ALA A 33 15.25 -12.04 14.79
N VAL A 34 15.25 -10.83 15.34
CA VAL A 34 14.05 -10.12 15.80
C VAL A 34 13.85 -8.92 14.88
N LEU A 35 12.73 -8.91 14.15
CA LEU A 35 12.44 -7.96 13.07
C LEU A 35 11.28 -7.03 13.45
N ASN A 36 11.51 -5.72 13.32
CA ASN A 36 10.44 -4.74 13.35
C ASN A 36 9.73 -4.69 11.99
N THR A 37 8.46 -5.08 11.92
CA THR A 37 7.72 -5.10 10.65
C THR A 37 7.14 -3.74 10.27
N TYR A 38 7.42 -2.68 11.03
CA TYR A 38 6.97 -1.34 10.70
C TYR A 38 7.60 -0.85 9.39
N GLU A 39 6.77 -0.53 8.41
CA GLU A 39 7.22 0.03 7.13
C GLU A 39 7.14 1.56 7.20
N THR A 40 8.30 2.22 7.28
CA THR A 40 8.39 3.68 7.16
C THR A 40 8.46 4.05 5.68
N PRO A 41 7.57 4.94 5.17
CA PRO A 41 7.69 5.47 3.82
C PRO A 41 9.04 6.20 3.66
N THR A 42 9.89 5.73 2.75
CA THR A 42 11.18 6.38 2.45
C THR A 42 11.00 7.61 1.55
N GLY A 43 12.01 8.49 1.47
CA GLY A 43 11.99 9.64 0.54
C GLY A 43 11.79 9.21 -0.93
N ASP A 44 12.32 8.05 -1.31
CA ASP A 44 12.13 7.46 -2.63
C ASP A 44 10.67 7.06 -2.91
N PHE A 45 9.87 6.76 -1.88
CA PHE A 45 8.43 6.51 -2.03
C PHE A 45 7.66 7.79 -2.37
N VAL A 46 8.14 8.95 -1.87
CA VAL A 46 7.54 10.26 -2.19
C VAL A 46 7.89 10.68 -3.62
N MET A 47 9.09 10.35 -4.10
CA MET A 47 9.59 10.76 -5.42
C MET A 47 9.25 9.77 -6.55
N ASP A 48 9.27 8.46 -6.27
CA ASP A 48 8.91 7.41 -7.22
C ASP A 48 7.70 6.61 -6.74
N THR A 49 6.56 6.91 -7.35
CA THR A 49 5.31 6.20 -7.06
C THR A 49 5.33 4.71 -7.40
N ASN A 50 6.33 4.19 -8.14
CA ASN A 50 6.47 2.76 -8.45
C ASN A 50 7.18 1.96 -7.35
N THR A 51 7.82 2.64 -6.38
CA THR A 51 8.50 1.99 -5.27
C THR A 51 7.51 1.21 -4.42
N VAL A 52 7.63 -0.12 -4.43
CA VAL A 52 6.88 -1.00 -3.53
C VAL A 52 7.65 -1.09 -2.22
N MET A 53 6.98 -0.87 -1.09
CA MET A 53 7.58 -1.07 0.23
C MET A 53 8.08 -2.52 0.34
N PRO A 54 9.38 -2.74 0.52
CA PRO A 54 9.95 -4.06 0.35
C PRO A 54 9.84 -4.93 1.61
N GLY A 55 9.03 -4.61 2.62
CA GLY A 55 9.08 -5.28 3.93
C GLY A 55 8.94 -6.81 3.84
N ALA A 56 7.99 -7.31 3.04
CA ALA A 56 7.85 -8.75 2.79
C ALA A 56 9.08 -9.36 2.08
N ARG A 57 9.69 -8.62 1.15
CA ARG A 57 10.90 -9.04 0.43
C ARG A 57 12.14 -9.01 1.32
N LEU A 58 12.30 -7.98 2.16
CA LEU A 58 13.42 -7.85 3.09
C LEU A 58 13.35 -8.91 4.18
N ARG A 59 12.15 -9.15 4.74
CA ARG A 59 11.92 -10.27 5.65
C ARG A 59 12.28 -11.60 5.00
N ARG A 60 11.83 -11.83 3.76
CA ARG A 60 12.18 -13.05 3.03
C ARG A 60 13.68 -13.18 2.81
N ALA A 61 14.38 -12.10 2.44
CA ALA A 61 15.83 -12.14 2.27
C ALA A 61 16.59 -12.54 3.55
N ILE A 62 16.11 -12.14 4.73
CA ILE A 62 16.67 -12.58 6.01
C ILE A 62 16.31 -14.06 6.26
N ALA A 63 15.05 -14.43 6.10
CA ALA A 63 14.57 -15.80 6.29
C ALA A 63 15.24 -16.82 5.35
N ASP A 64 15.56 -16.44 4.12
CA ASP A 64 16.28 -17.28 3.15
C ASP A 64 17.71 -17.63 3.64
N VAL A 65 18.31 -16.78 4.49
CA VAL A 65 19.67 -16.99 5.02
C VAL A 65 19.66 -17.80 6.32
N ILE A 66 18.71 -17.55 7.23
CA ILE A 66 18.72 -18.15 8.59
C ILE A 66 17.60 -19.18 8.84
N GLY A 67 16.62 -19.28 7.94
CA GLY A 67 15.43 -20.11 8.05
C GLY A 67 14.25 -19.42 8.74
N ASP A 68 13.03 -19.72 8.30
CA ASP A 68 11.80 -19.12 8.85
C ASP A 68 11.61 -19.37 10.36
N GLY A 69 12.09 -20.51 10.87
CA GLY A 69 11.99 -20.86 12.29
C GLY A 69 12.90 -20.04 13.22
N ALA A 70 13.85 -19.28 12.67
CA ALA A 70 14.79 -18.45 13.42
C ALA A 70 14.47 -16.94 13.35
N VAL A 71 13.24 -16.60 12.94
CA VAL A 71 12.78 -15.22 12.75
C VAL A 71 11.56 -14.94 13.62
N ASP A 72 11.73 -14.07 14.62
CA ASP A 72 10.62 -13.42 15.32
C ASP A 72 10.31 -12.08 14.63
N ALA A 73 9.06 -11.86 14.23
CA ALA A 73 8.65 -10.63 13.55
C ALA A 73 7.44 -10.01 14.27
N LEU A 74 7.53 -8.73 14.59
CA LEU A 74 6.47 -7.98 15.24
C LEU A 74 6.50 -6.50 14.83
N ASN A 75 5.34 -5.84 14.87
CA ASN A 75 5.26 -4.40 14.63
C ASN A 75 5.65 -3.64 15.91
N ALA A 76 6.94 -3.69 16.25
CA ALA A 76 7.49 -3.13 17.48
C ALA A 76 7.27 -1.61 17.55
N THR A 77 7.37 -0.89 16.43
CA THR A 77 7.11 0.56 16.41
C THR A 77 5.65 0.88 16.70
N ALA A 78 4.68 0.15 16.13
CA ALA A 78 3.27 0.40 16.43
C ALA A 78 2.97 0.15 17.91
N LEU A 79 3.45 -0.96 18.47
CA LEU A 79 3.27 -1.30 19.89
C LEU A 79 3.93 -0.26 20.81
N ALA A 80 5.20 0.08 20.55
CA ALA A 80 5.94 1.03 21.37
C ALA A 80 5.33 2.43 21.31
N THR A 81 4.93 2.90 20.12
CA THR A 81 4.30 4.22 19.97
C THR A 81 2.94 4.27 20.67
N ALA A 82 2.14 3.22 20.57
CA ALA A 82 0.82 3.18 21.21
C ALA A 82 0.91 3.10 22.74
N LEU A 83 1.88 2.35 23.29
CA LEU A 83 2.07 2.19 24.73
C LEU A 83 2.78 3.37 25.39
N MET A 84 3.77 3.96 24.69
CA MET A 84 4.71 4.92 25.26
C MET A 84 4.56 6.34 24.67
N GLY A 85 3.72 6.52 23.66
CA GLY A 85 3.48 7.81 22.99
C GLY A 85 4.54 8.24 21.97
N ASP A 86 5.63 7.48 21.82
CA ASP A 86 6.73 7.83 20.92
C ASP A 86 7.40 6.59 20.30
N SER A 87 7.68 6.68 18.99
CA SER A 87 8.43 5.69 18.21
C SER A 87 9.89 5.48 18.67
N ILE A 88 10.48 6.44 19.38
CA ILE A 88 11.83 6.33 19.96
C ILE A 88 11.93 5.12 20.92
N ALA A 89 10.81 4.73 21.54
CA ALA A 89 10.73 3.57 22.42
C ALA A 89 10.89 2.20 21.70
N THR A 90 10.91 2.17 20.36
CA THR A 90 11.02 0.92 19.57
C THR A 90 12.29 0.13 19.90
N ASN A 91 13.45 0.80 19.99
CA ASN A 91 14.73 0.13 20.18
C ASN A 91 14.84 -0.51 21.58
N PRO A 92 14.55 0.20 22.69
CA PRO A 92 14.47 -0.43 24.02
C PRO A 92 13.44 -1.56 24.09
N PHE A 93 12.28 -1.41 23.45
CA PHE A 93 11.25 -2.45 23.41
C PHE A 93 11.76 -3.73 22.74
N MET A 94 12.37 -3.62 21.56
CA MET A 94 12.95 -4.79 20.88
C MET A 94 14.10 -5.42 21.65
N LEU A 95 14.92 -4.61 22.32
CA LEU A 95 15.97 -5.11 23.20
C LEU A 95 15.39 -5.93 24.36
N GLY A 96 14.29 -5.45 24.97
CA GLY A 96 13.55 -6.18 26.01
C GLY A 96 12.98 -7.50 25.51
N TYR A 97 12.40 -7.49 24.31
CA TYR A 97 11.85 -8.67 23.66
C TYR A 97 12.93 -9.74 23.45
N ALA A 98 14.06 -9.36 22.86
CA ALA A 98 15.15 -10.28 22.58
C ALA A 98 15.86 -10.77 23.85
N TRP A 99 16.00 -9.91 24.85
CA TRP A 99 16.57 -10.31 26.15
C TRP A 99 15.69 -11.36 26.83
N GLN A 100 14.36 -11.17 26.84
CA GLN A 100 13.44 -12.13 27.45
C GLN A 100 13.43 -13.50 26.75
N LYS A 101 13.74 -13.53 25.46
CA LYS A 101 13.93 -14.75 24.66
C LYS A 101 15.30 -15.43 24.87
N GLY A 102 16.17 -14.86 25.72
CA GLY A 102 17.51 -15.38 26.00
C GLY A 102 18.53 -15.10 24.90
N LEU A 103 18.24 -14.19 23.97
CA LEU A 103 19.11 -13.89 22.82
C LEU A 103 20.27 -12.96 23.21
N VAL A 104 20.06 -12.07 24.18
CA VAL A 104 21.06 -11.08 24.59
C VAL A 104 21.84 -11.60 25.82
N PRO A 105 23.17 -11.85 25.71
CA PRO A 105 23.95 -12.49 26.77
C PRO A 105 24.41 -11.48 27.84
N LEU A 106 23.48 -10.69 28.38
CA LEU A 106 23.74 -9.70 29.41
C LEU A 106 22.77 -9.89 30.58
N SER A 107 23.23 -9.57 31.78
CA SER A 107 22.34 -9.59 32.95
C SER A 107 21.31 -8.45 32.89
N LEU A 108 20.13 -8.66 33.46
CA LEU A 108 19.11 -7.59 33.59
C LEU A 108 19.70 -6.37 34.31
N ALA A 109 20.46 -6.59 35.39
CA ALA A 109 21.08 -5.52 36.16
C ALA A 109 22.05 -4.68 35.30
N SER A 110 22.84 -5.32 34.43
CA SER A 110 23.74 -4.63 33.51
C SER A 110 22.98 -3.78 32.49
N LEU A 111 21.87 -4.29 31.94
CA LEU A 111 21.04 -3.57 30.98
C LEU A 111 20.31 -2.38 31.63
N MET A 112 19.72 -2.58 32.81
CA MET A 112 19.08 -1.50 33.57
C MET A 112 20.10 -0.41 33.92
N ARG A 113 21.29 -0.80 34.38
CA ARG A 113 22.36 0.15 34.68
C ARG A 113 22.84 0.92 33.44
N ALA A 114 22.90 0.28 32.28
CA ALA A 114 23.26 0.95 31.03
C ALA A 114 22.19 1.99 30.61
N ILE A 115 20.90 1.68 30.78
CA ILE A 115 19.80 2.62 30.53
C ILE A 115 19.88 3.83 31.47
N GLU A 116 20.20 3.61 32.74
CA GLU A 116 20.44 4.69 33.72
C GLU A 116 21.63 5.57 33.33
N LEU A 117 22.77 4.97 32.97
CA LEU A 117 24.01 5.69 32.64
C LEU A 117 23.89 6.52 31.35
N ASN A 118 23.08 6.09 30.38
CA ASN A 118 22.82 6.87 29.17
C ASN A 118 22.07 8.18 29.46
N GLY A 119 21.37 8.30 30.61
CA GLY A 119 20.82 9.55 31.14
C GLY A 119 19.65 10.18 30.36
N THR A 120 19.30 9.65 29.20
CA THR A 120 18.22 10.16 28.34
C THR A 120 16.96 9.34 28.53
N ALA A 121 15.85 10.00 28.87
CA ALA A 121 14.52 9.40 28.99
C ALA A 121 14.50 8.06 29.75
N THR A 122 15.29 7.94 30.83
CA THR A 122 15.58 6.67 31.54
C THR A 122 14.31 5.92 31.94
N ALA A 123 13.30 6.62 32.47
CA ALA A 123 12.02 6.02 32.84
C ALA A 123 11.27 5.44 31.63
N ALA A 124 11.23 6.18 30.51
CA ALA A 124 10.58 5.73 29.28
C ALA A 124 11.31 4.54 28.64
N ASN A 125 12.64 4.57 28.60
CA ASN A 125 13.45 3.46 28.07
C ASN A 125 13.31 2.19 28.92
N THR A 126 13.21 2.34 30.25
CA THR A 126 12.99 1.23 31.18
C THR A 126 11.61 0.62 31.02
N ALA A 127 10.57 1.47 30.91
CA ALA A 127 9.20 1.03 30.67
C ALA A 127 9.07 0.34 29.30
N ALA A 128 9.64 0.91 28.23
CA ALA A 128 9.66 0.31 26.90
C ALA A 128 10.35 -1.06 26.89
N PHE A 129 11.52 -1.17 27.53
CA PHE A 129 12.21 -2.46 27.72
C PHE A 129 11.34 -3.48 28.47
N THR A 130 10.62 -3.05 29.50
CA THR A 130 9.72 -3.92 30.27
C THR A 130 8.55 -4.40 29.42
N TRP A 131 7.89 -3.52 28.66
CA TRP A 131 6.84 -3.91 27.72
C TRP A 131 7.33 -4.88 26.64
N GLY A 132 8.56 -4.68 26.17
CA GLY A 132 9.22 -5.60 25.24
C GLY A 132 9.35 -7.02 25.81
N ARG A 133 9.72 -7.13 27.10
CA ARG A 133 9.80 -8.41 27.80
C ARG A 133 8.45 -9.09 27.91
N GLU A 134 7.42 -8.36 28.32
CA GLU A 134 6.05 -8.91 28.40
C GLU A 134 5.58 -9.42 27.02
N ALA A 135 5.87 -8.67 25.95
CA ALA A 135 5.49 -9.05 24.60
C ALA A 135 6.17 -10.35 24.10
N ALA A 136 7.37 -10.65 24.60
CA ALA A 136 8.07 -11.89 24.29
C ALA A 136 7.46 -13.12 24.98
N VAL A 137 6.80 -12.93 26.12
CA VAL A 137 6.07 -13.99 26.85
C VAL A 137 4.69 -14.18 26.24
N ASN A 138 3.92 -13.09 26.09
CA ASN A 138 2.60 -13.12 25.48
C ASN A 138 2.28 -11.77 24.82
N LEU A 139 2.16 -11.78 23.50
CA LEU A 139 1.91 -10.56 22.73
C LEU A 139 0.47 -10.04 22.87
N ALA A 140 -0.51 -10.92 23.13
CA ALA A 140 -1.93 -10.54 23.08
C ALA A 140 -2.31 -9.49 24.15
N PRO A 141 -1.95 -9.64 25.45
CA PRO A 141 -2.24 -8.63 26.46
C PRO A 141 -1.51 -7.30 26.22
N VAL A 142 -0.29 -7.35 25.69
CA VAL A 142 0.49 -6.14 25.38
C VAL A 142 -0.16 -5.35 24.25
N ALA A 143 -0.64 -6.04 23.24
CA ALA A 143 -1.33 -5.40 22.13
C ALA A 143 -2.73 -4.89 22.53
N GLU A 144 -3.45 -5.61 23.40
CA GLU A 144 -4.69 -5.13 24.00
C GLU A 144 -4.45 -3.84 24.80
N ALA A 145 -3.42 -3.80 25.63
CA ALA A 145 -3.01 -2.58 26.36
C ALA A 145 -2.61 -1.44 25.41
N ALA A 146 -2.07 -1.77 24.24
CA ALA A 146 -1.75 -0.81 23.18
C ALA A 146 -2.99 -0.37 22.37
N GLY A 147 -4.18 -0.94 22.61
CA GLY A 147 -5.36 -0.72 21.77
C GLY A 147 -5.19 -1.23 20.33
N ILE A 148 -4.24 -2.13 20.09
CA ILE A 148 -3.95 -2.72 18.79
C ILE A 148 -4.55 -4.13 18.78
N SER A 149 -5.58 -4.34 17.95
CA SER A 149 -6.06 -5.68 17.67
C SER A 149 -4.96 -6.46 16.95
N VAL A 150 -4.40 -7.50 17.59
CA VAL A 150 -3.54 -8.49 16.92
C VAL A 150 -4.42 -9.40 16.09
N GLU A 151 -5.08 -8.84 15.07
CA GLU A 151 -5.48 -9.69 13.96
C GLU A 151 -4.20 -10.12 13.26
N VAL A 152 -3.78 -11.36 13.51
CA VAL A 152 -2.94 -12.10 12.56
C VAL A 152 -3.78 -12.19 11.29
N ALA A 153 -3.70 -11.15 10.45
CA ALA A 153 -4.46 -11.10 9.22
C ALA A 153 -4.01 -12.29 8.38
N ALA A 154 -4.88 -13.29 8.26
CA ALA A 154 -4.69 -14.37 7.30
C ALA A 154 -4.38 -13.73 5.93
N PRO A 155 -3.48 -14.32 5.12
CA PRO A 155 -3.20 -13.79 3.79
C PRO A 155 -4.53 -13.63 3.05
N LYS A 156 -4.86 -12.39 2.66
CA LYS A 156 -6.12 -12.09 1.98
C LYS A 156 -6.20 -12.97 0.73
N THR A 157 -7.24 -13.79 0.66
CA THR A 157 -7.50 -14.62 -0.51
C THR A 157 -7.91 -13.74 -1.69
N LEU A 158 -7.88 -14.28 -2.91
CA LEU A 158 -8.38 -13.56 -4.08
C LEU A 158 -9.85 -13.14 -3.89
N ASP A 159 -10.66 -13.98 -3.25
CA ASP A 159 -12.06 -13.69 -2.94
C ASP A 159 -12.18 -12.52 -1.95
N ASP A 160 -11.32 -12.45 -0.93
CA ASP A 160 -11.27 -11.30 -0.02
C ASP A 160 -10.89 -10.01 -0.75
N ILE A 161 -9.96 -10.08 -1.70
CA ILE A 161 -9.55 -8.93 -2.52
C ILE A 161 -10.74 -8.46 -3.38
N ILE A 162 -11.43 -9.38 -4.05
CA ILE A 162 -12.58 -9.06 -4.90
C ILE A 162 -13.73 -8.48 -4.06
N ALA A 163 -14.04 -9.09 -2.92
CA ALA A 163 -15.09 -8.64 -2.01
C ALA A 163 -14.79 -7.25 -1.45
N GLY A 164 -13.57 -7.02 -0.96
CA GLY A 164 -13.14 -5.72 -0.45
C GLY A 164 -13.21 -4.62 -1.51
N ARG A 165 -12.82 -4.92 -2.74
CA ARG A 165 -12.92 -3.97 -3.86
C ARG A 165 -14.36 -3.69 -4.27
N ALA A 166 -15.21 -4.71 -4.32
CA ALA A 166 -16.63 -4.53 -4.60
C ALA A 166 -17.31 -3.66 -3.53
N ALA A 167 -17.01 -3.89 -2.25
CA ALA A 167 -17.50 -3.07 -1.15
C ALA A 167 -17.02 -1.62 -1.27
N HIS A 168 -15.74 -1.40 -1.57
CA HIS A 168 -15.19 -0.08 -1.82
C HIS A 168 -15.89 0.63 -2.99
N LEU A 169 -16.12 -0.07 -4.11
CA LEU A 169 -16.82 0.50 -5.27
C LEU A 169 -18.29 0.84 -4.98
N ALA A 170 -18.94 0.05 -4.13
CA ALA A 170 -20.30 0.34 -3.67
C ALA A 170 -20.35 1.62 -2.82
N ALA A 171 -19.36 1.81 -1.94
CA ALA A 171 -19.22 3.03 -1.16
C ALA A 171 -18.83 4.24 -2.03
N TYR A 172 -17.91 4.04 -2.99
CA TYR A 172 -17.44 5.04 -3.93
C TYR A 172 -18.59 5.63 -4.76
N GLN A 173 -19.40 4.78 -5.40
CA GLN A 173 -20.53 5.23 -6.23
C GLN A 173 -21.84 4.58 -5.77
N ASN A 174 -22.05 3.30 -6.10
CA ASN A 174 -23.26 2.55 -5.79
C ASN A 174 -23.09 1.04 -6.05
N ARG A 175 -24.11 0.25 -5.68
CA ARG A 175 -24.14 -1.21 -5.89
C ARG A 175 -24.06 -1.61 -7.38
N THR A 176 -24.60 -0.81 -8.30
CA THR A 176 -24.51 -1.07 -9.75
C THR A 176 -23.05 -1.06 -10.23
N THR A 177 -22.26 -0.12 -9.72
CA THR A 177 -20.83 -0.01 -10.01
C THR A 177 -20.05 -1.21 -9.49
N ALA A 178 -20.35 -1.67 -8.27
CA ALA A 178 -19.77 -2.89 -7.71
C ALA A 178 -20.13 -4.14 -8.54
N ARG A 179 -21.38 -4.26 -8.99
CA ARG A 179 -21.83 -5.37 -9.85
C ARG A 179 -21.13 -5.38 -11.20
N ARG A 180 -20.93 -4.22 -11.83
CA ARG A 180 -20.17 -4.09 -13.09
C ARG A 180 -18.74 -4.62 -12.93
N TYR A 181 -18.09 -4.25 -11.83
CA TYR A 181 -16.77 -4.77 -11.48
C TYR A 181 -16.76 -6.29 -11.30
N GLN A 182 -17.65 -6.81 -10.44
CA GLN A 182 -17.74 -8.25 -10.17
C GLN A 182 -18.03 -9.06 -11.44
N ALA A 183 -18.89 -8.54 -12.32
CA ALA A 183 -19.24 -9.22 -13.57
C ALA A 183 -18.03 -9.38 -14.52
N LEU A 184 -17.18 -8.36 -14.66
CA LEU A 184 -15.98 -8.48 -15.49
C LEU A 184 -14.98 -9.46 -14.88
N VAL A 185 -14.73 -9.34 -13.57
CA VAL A 185 -13.79 -10.23 -12.86
C VAL A 185 -14.25 -11.70 -12.93
N ALA A 186 -15.54 -11.96 -12.74
CA ALA A 186 -16.11 -13.30 -12.83
C ALA A 186 -15.97 -13.90 -14.24
N LYS A 187 -16.18 -13.10 -15.30
CA LYS A 187 -15.96 -13.55 -16.68
C LYS A 187 -14.50 -13.94 -16.93
N VAL A 188 -13.56 -13.15 -16.42
CA VAL A 188 -12.13 -13.43 -16.54
C VAL A 188 -11.76 -14.70 -15.79
N ARG A 189 -12.20 -14.84 -14.54
CA ARG A 189 -11.94 -16.02 -13.71
C ARG A 189 -12.45 -17.30 -14.36
N ALA A 190 -13.68 -17.30 -14.86
CA ALA A 190 -14.25 -18.46 -15.54
C ALA A 190 -13.46 -18.87 -16.79
N ARG A 191 -12.97 -17.89 -17.57
CA ARG A 191 -12.16 -18.17 -18.76
C ARG A 191 -10.76 -18.67 -18.40
N GLU A 192 -10.15 -18.11 -17.37
CA GLU A 192 -8.83 -18.50 -16.86
C GLU A 192 -8.87 -19.92 -16.31
N GLU A 193 -9.89 -20.27 -15.52
CA GLU A 193 -10.08 -21.60 -14.94
C GLU A 193 -10.23 -22.70 -16.00
N VAL A 194 -10.92 -22.42 -17.11
CA VAL A 194 -11.07 -23.36 -18.24
C VAL A 194 -9.73 -23.65 -18.94
N LEU A 195 -8.81 -22.68 -18.98
CA LEU A 195 -7.54 -22.79 -19.72
C LEU A 195 -6.35 -23.17 -18.83
N PHE A 196 -6.42 -22.85 -17.54
CA PHE A 196 -5.33 -22.96 -16.58
C PHE A 196 -5.86 -23.51 -15.26
N SER A 197 -5.68 -24.81 -15.02
CA SER A 197 -6.08 -25.42 -13.75
C SER A 197 -5.31 -24.79 -12.59
N GLY A 198 -5.98 -23.93 -11.81
CA GLY A 198 -5.41 -23.25 -10.64
C GLY A 198 -4.67 -21.94 -10.90
N GLY A 199 -4.67 -21.42 -12.14
CA GLY A 199 -4.07 -20.11 -12.45
C GLY A 199 -5.01 -18.94 -12.13
N THR A 200 -4.52 -17.91 -11.44
CA THR A 200 -5.29 -16.70 -11.05
C THR A 200 -4.66 -15.38 -11.50
N ALA A 201 -3.54 -15.43 -12.24
CA ALA A 201 -2.72 -14.26 -12.52
C ALA A 201 -3.47 -13.16 -13.30
N LEU A 202 -4.28 -13.55 -14.29
CA LEU A 202 -5.09 -12.62 -15.07
C LEU A 202 -6.25 -12.08 -14.23
N THR A 203 -6.92 -12.95 -13.48
CA THR A 203 -8.02 -12.55 -12.58
C THR A 203 -7.54 -11.56 -11.53
N GLU A 204 -6.38 -11.79 -10.91
CA GLU A 204 -5.75 -10.88 -9.94
C GLU A 204 -5.42 -9.52 -10.56
N ALA A 205 -4.82 -9.53 -11.75
CA ALA A 205 -4.47 -8.31 -12.47
C ALA A 205 -5.73 -7.47 -12.79
N VAL A 206 -6.80 -8.10 -13.28
CA VAL A 206 -8.08 -7.45 -13.58
C VAL A 206 -8.78 -6.98 -12.31
N ALA A 207 -8.83 -7.82 -11.27
CA ALA A 207 -9.45 -7.49 -10.00
C ALA A 207 -8.83 -6.24 -9.39
N LYS A 208 -7.50 -6.10 -9.46
CA LYS A 208 -6.77 -4.91 -8.99
C LYS A 208 -7.02 -3.69 -9.87
N ASN A 209 -6.74 -3.81 -11.16
CA ASN A 209 -6.63 -2.65 -12.06
C ASN A 209 -7.99 -2.11 -12.49
N PHE A 210 -9.00 -2.97 -12.67
CA PHE A 210 -10.33 -2.49 -13.03
C PHE A 210 -10.97 -1.69 -11.90
N ALA A 211 -10.84 -2.16 -10.65
CA ALA A 211 -11.31 -1.40 -9.49
C ALA A 211 -10.61 -0.05 -9.37
N LYS A 212 -9.30 0.02 -9.66
CA LYS A 212 -8.52 1.26 -9.68
C LYS A 212 -9.04 2.25 -10.75
N LEU A 213 -9.35 1.76 -11.95
CA LEU A 213 -9.86 2.60 -13.04
C LEU A 213 -11.25 3.16 -12.73
N ILE A 214 -12.14 2.33 -12.18
CA ILE A 214 -13.49 2.76 -11.82
C ILE A 214 -13.44 3.79 -10.68
N ALA A 215 -12.64 3.54 -9.65
CA ALA A 215 -12.49 4.41 -8.48
C ALA A 215 -11.42 5.49 -8.71
N TYR A 216 -11.51 6.23 -9.82
CA TYR A 216 -10.63 7.36 -10.04
C TYR A 216 -10.91 8.46 -9.01
N LYS A 217 -9.84 9.11 -8.52
CA LYS A 217 -9.91 10.11 -7.45
C LYS A 217 -10.42 11.43 -8.00
N ASP A 218 -11.74 11.56 -8.01
CA ASP A 218 -12.45 12.76 -8.45
C ASP A 218 -12.81 13.69 -7.29
N GLU A 219 -13.43 14.81 -7.63
CA GLU A 219 -13.80 15.84 -6.67
C GLU A 219 -14.75 15.30 -5.59
N TYR A 220 -15.67 14.42 -5.98
CA TYR A 220 -16.59 13.75 -5.06
C TYR A 220 -15.89 12.80 -4.11
N GLU A 221 -14.92 12.01 -4.59
CA GLU A 221 -14.16 11.09 -3.75
C GLU A 221 -13.20 11.83 -2.81
N VAL A 222 -12.52 12.88 -3.31
CA VAL A 222 -11.73 13.77 -2.46
C VAL A 222 -12.60 14.35 -1.35
N ALA A 223 -13.79 14.84 -1.70
CA ALA A 223 -14.74 15.38 -0.73
C ALA A 223 -15.18 14.34 0.30
N ARG A 224 -15.48 13.11 -0.13
CA ARG A 224 -15.85 12.00 0.76
C ARG A 224 -14.75 11.69 1.76
N LEU A 225 -13.49 11.64 1.31
CA LEU A 225 -12.34 11.36 2.17
C LEU A 225 -12.11 12.46 3.21
N TYR A 226 -12.25 13.73 2.84
CA TYR A 226 -12.11 14.85 3.79
C TYR A 226 -13.34 15.05 4.70
N ALA A 227 -14.50 14.58 4.27
CA ALA A 227 -15.72 14.60 5.06
C ALA A 227 -15.82 13.44 6.07
N ASP A 228 -14.92 12.45 5.97
CA ASP A 228 -14.91 11.29 6.86
C ASP A 228 -14.67 11.72 8.32
N PRO A 229 -15.56 11.37 9.28
CA PRO A 229 -15.35 11.67 10.69
C PRO A 229 -14.03 11.12 11.23
N ALA A 230 -13.57 9.98 10.72
CA ALA A 230 -12.30 9.38 11.14
C ALA A 230 -11.11 10.29 10.80
N PHE A 231 -11.16 10.97 9.65
CA PHE A 231 -10.11 11.91 9.26
C PHE A 231 -10.03 13.11 10.22
N LYS A 232 -11.17 13.69 10.62
CA LYS A 232 -11.19 14.80 11.58
C LYS A 232 -10.70 14.37 12.96
N ALA A 233 -11.11 13.19 13.42
CA ALA A 233 -10.64 12.64 14.69
C ALA A 233 -9.12 12.42 14.68
N GLN A 234 -8.58 11.86 13.59
CA GLN A 234 -7.15 11.67 13.42
C GLN A 234 -6.37 12.99 13.39
N LEU A 235 -6.92 14.01 12.72
CA LEU A 235 -6.31 15.34 12.66
C LEU A 235 -6.25 16.00 14.04
N ALA A 236 -7.34 15.93 14.81
CA ALA A 236 -7.41 16.47 16.17
C ALA A 236 -6.53 15.72 17.16
N ALA A 237 -6.30 14.42 16.96
CA ALA A 237 -5.41 13.62 17.79
C ALA A 237 -3.92 13.93 17.54
N GLN A 238 -3.55 14.32 16.32
CA GLN A 238 -2.14 14.52 15.94
C GLN A 238 -1.66 15.97 16.04
N PHE A 239 -2.57 16.95 15.98
CA PHE A 239 -2.21 18.36 15.86
C PHE A 239 -3.04 19.23 16.79
N GLU A 240 -2.40 20.21 17.44
CA GLU A 240 -3.07 21.30 18.13
C GLU A 240 -3.54 22.37 17.11
N GLY A 241 -4.62 23.10 17.42
CA GLY A 241 -5.06 24.24 16.59
C GLY A 241 -5.77 23.87 15.27
N THR A 242 -6.43 22.71 15.21
CA THR A 242 -7.14 22.22 13.99
C THR A 242 -8.29 23.10 13.52
N GLU A 243 -8.67 24.13 14.28
CA GLU A 243 -9.69 25.11 13.91
C GLU A 243 -9.25 26.03 12.75
N ARG A 244 -7.94 26.12 12.46
CA ARG A 244 -7.37 26.99 11.41
C ARG A 244 -6.85 26.24 10.17
N VAL A 245 -7.32 25.01 9.95
CA VAL A 245 -6.86 24.20 8.81
C VAL A 245 -7.23 24.87 7.49
N GLU A 246 -6.24 25.05 6.63
CA GLU A 246 -6.38 25.54 5.27
C GLU A 246 -6.10 24.45 4.24
N PHE A 247 -6.88 24.44 3.16
CA PHE A 247 -6.73 23.53 2.05
C PHE A 247 -6.17 24.25 0.83
N HIS A 248 -5.04 23.77 0.32
CA HIS A 248 -4.48 24.25 -0.95
C HIS A 248 -5.06 23.47 -2.13
N LEU A 249 -6.08 24.04 -2.77
CA LEU A 249 -6.83 23.41 -3.86
C LEU A 249 -6.71 24.22 -5.14
N ALA A 250 -6.86 23.53 -6.27
CA ALA A 250 -7.06 24.16 -7.57
C ALA A 250 -8.33 23.57 -8.21
N PRO A 251 -9.53 24.04 -7.80
CA PRO A 251 -10.78 23.50 -8.32
C PRO A 251 -10.88 23.67 -9.84
N PRO A 252 -11.14 22.62 -10.63
CA PRO A 252 -11.02 22.68 -12.09
C PRO A 252 -11.89 23.75 -12.77
N ILE A 253 -12.99 24.15 -12.14
CA ILE A 253 -13.96 25.11 -12.66
C ILE A 253 -13.47 26.56 -12.48
N PHE A 254 -12.68 26.83 -11.44
CA PHE A 254 -12.31 28.20 -11.04
C PHE A 254 -10.80 28.45 -11.03
N ALA A 255 -9.98 27.40 -11.11
CA ALA A 255 -8.53 27.51 -11.00
C ALA A 255 -7.94 28.30 -12.16
N LYS A 256 -7.20 29.36 -11.83
CA LYS A 256 -6.37 30.08 -12.79
C LYS A 256 -5.25 29.18 -13.27
N ARG A 257 -4.89 29.31 -14.54
CA ARG A 257 -3.69 28.67 -15.10
C ARG A 257 -2.55 29.67 -15.13
N ASP A 258 -1.36 29.20 -14.78
CA ASP A 258 -0.12 29.91 -14.95
C ASP A 258 0.14 30.15 -16.45
N LYS A 259 0.48 31.39 -16.82
CA LYS A 259 0.61 31.79 -18.23
C LYS A 259 1.87 31.23 -18.91
N THR A 260 2.88 30.86 -18.14
CA THR A 260 4.17 30.39 -18.63
C THR A 260 4.21 28.88 -18.69
N THR A 261 3.69 28.20 -17.68
CA THR A 261 3.71 26.73 -17.55
C THR A 261 2.39 26.07 -17.96
N GLY A 262 1.27 26.79 -18.01
CA GLY A 262 -0.06 26.25 -18.30
C GLY A 262 -0.70 25.45 -17.16
N HIS A 263 0.00 25.31 -16.04
CA HIS A 263 -0.42 24.52 -14.87
C HIS A 263 -1.45 25.26 -14.01
N MET A 264 -2.28 24.53 -13.27
CA MET A 264 -3.25 25.14 -12.37
C MET A 264 -2.58 25.73 -11.12
N ILE A 265 -2.99 26.94 -10.74
CA ILE A 265 -2.50 27.65 -9.56
C ILE A 265 -3.34 27.20 -8.34
N LYS A 266 -2.67 26.68 -7.31
CA LYS A 266 -3.32 26.35 -6.04
C LYS A 266 -3.64 27.61 -5.25
N GLN A 267 -4.81 27.62 -4.61
CA GLN A 267 -5.25 28.70 -3.74
C GLN A 267 -5.61 28.12 -2.36
N ALA A 268 -5.42 28.93 -1.31
CA ALA A 268 -5.78 28.56 0.05
C ALA A 268 -7.28 28.77 0.28
N TYR A 269 -7.92 27.74 0.84
CA TYR A 269 -9.31 27.75 1.28
C TYR A 269 -9.37 27.43 2.77
N GLY A 270 -10.01 28.30 3.54
CA GLY A 270 -10.10 28.12 4.99
C GLY A 270 -10.98 26.95 5.46
N PRO A 271 -11.19 26.83 6.78
CA PRO A 271 -11.87 25.70 7.41
C PRO A 271 -13.29 25.39 6.91
N TRP A 272 -13.99 26.37 6.33
CA TRP A 272 -15.32 26.21 5.74
C TRP A 272 -15.37 25.12 4.65
N MET A 273 -14.21 24.77 4.08
CA MET A 273 -14.08 23.74 3.06
C MET A 273 -14.41 22.33 3.56
N PHE A 274 -14.29 22.05 4.87
CA PHE A 274 -14.81 20.81 5.44
C PHE A 274 -16.33 20.66 5.24
N THR A 275 -17.08 21.76 5.40
CA THR A 275 -18.53 21.77 5.19
C THR A 275 -18.86 21.63 3.71
N ALA A 276 -18.11 22.32 2.84
CA ALA A 276 -18.27 22.20 1.39
C ALA A 276 -18.01 20.77 0.90
N PHE A 277 -16.95 20.11 1.40
CA PHE A 277 -16.68 18.70 1.11
C PHE A 277 -17.79 17.78 1.63
N ALA A 278 -18.32 18.01 2.83
CA ALA A 278 -19.43 17.22 3.36
C ALA A 278 -20.70 17.31 2.49
N VAL A 279 -20.99 18.49 1.93
CA VAL A 279 -22.09 18.66 0.97
C VAL A 279 -21.77 17.97 -0.36
N LEU A 280 -20.58 18.23 -0.92
CA LEU A 280 -20.16 17.67 -2.20
C LEU A 280 -20.13 16.13 -2.18
N ALA A 281 -19.69 15.52 -1.08
CA ALA A 281 -19.68 14.07 -0.90
C ALA A 281 -21.08 13.43 -1.03
N LYS A 282 -22.14 14.14 -0.61
CA LYS A 282 -23.54 13.70 -0.75
C LYS A 282 -24.05 13.82 -2.18
N LEU A 283 -23.45 14.68 -2.99
CA LEU A 283 -23.80 14.92 -4.39
C LEU A 283 -23.11 13.94 -5.36
N LYS A 284 -22.45 12.88 -4.87
CA LYS A 284 -21.80 11.86 -5.71
C LYS A 284 -22.72 11.20 -6.76
N PHE A 285 -24.05 11.25 -6.56
CA PHE A 285 -25.02 10.76 -7.55
C PHE A 285 -25.02 11.57 -8.85
N LEU A 286 -24.51 12.80 -8.84
CA LEU A 286 -24.33 13.62 -10.03
C LEU A 286 -23.17 13.15 -10.90
N ARG A 287 -22.23 12.37 -10.35
CA ARG A 287 -21.04 11.87 -11.06
C ARG A 287 -21.44 11.19 -12.38
N SER A 288 -20.77 11.59 -13.47
CA SER A 288 -21.00 11.06 -14.82
C SER A 288 -22.42 11.29 -15.38
N THR A 289 -23.21 12.18 -14.79
CA THR A 289 -24.51 12.61 -15.34
C THR A 289 -24.37 13.91 -16.13
N SER A 290 -25.40 14.29 -16.89
CA SER A 290 -25.44 15.59 -17.59
C SER A 290 -25.39 16.81 -16.65
N PHE A 291 -25.66 16.59 -15.36
CA PHE A 291 -25.63 17.60 -14.29
C PHE A 291 -24.30 17.60 -13.50
N ASP A 292 -23.31 16.80 -13.93
CA ASP A 292 -21.98 16.79 -13.33
C ASP A 292 -21.20 18.07 -13.72
N PRO A 293 -20.94 19.00 -12.78
CA PRO A 293 -20.20 20.22 -13.10
C PRO A 293 -18.72 19.97 -13.39
N PHE A 294 -18.16 18.83 -12.96
CA PHE A 294 -16.76 18.44 -13.19
C PHE A 294 -16.61 17.49 -14.38
N GLY A 295 -17.67 16.77 -14.72
CA GLY A 295 -17.66 15.66 -15.67
C GLY A 295 -17.30 16.03 -17.12
N ARG A 296 -17.40 17.31 -17.50
CA ARG A 296 -17.07 17.80 -18.85
C ARG A 296 -15.60 18.19 -19.04
N THR A 297 -14.77 18.14 -17.99
CA THR A 297 -13.34 18.42 -18.16
C THR A 297 -12.66 17.35 -19.02
N PRO A 298 -11.61 17.72 -19.79
CA PRO A 298 -10.87 16.75 -20.60
C PRO A 298 -10.32 15.57 -19.77
N GLU A 299 -9.88 15.83 -18.54
CA GLU A 299 -9.38 14.80 -17.61
C GLU A 299 -10.48 13.78 -17.27
N ARG A 300 -11.69 14.24 -16.90
CA ARG A 300 -12.80 13.34 -16.56
C ARG A 300 -13.32 12.58 -17.78
N GLN A 301 -13.31 13.20 -18.96
CA GLN A 301 -13.63 12.51 -20.21
C GLN A 301 -12.63 11.41 -20.53
N ALA A 302 -11.33 11.69 -20.40
CA ALA A 302 -10.27 10.73 -20.63
C ALA A 302 -10.30 9.56 -19.63
N GLU A 303 -10.58 9.82 -18.34
CA GLU A 303 -10.75 8.75 -17.34
C GLU A 303 -11.93 7.83 -17.64
N ARG A 304 -13.09 8.39 -18.05
CA ARG A 304 -14.24 7.56 -18.44
C ARG A 304 -13.96 6.77 -19.72
N ALA A 305 -13.28 7.38 -20.69
CA ALA A 305 -12.86 6.68 -21.90
C ALA A 305 -11.90 5.53 -21.57
N LEU A 306 -10.97 5.72 -20.63
CA LEU A 306 -10.03 4.68 -20.20
C LEU A 306 -10.73 3.48 -19.56
N ILE A 307 -11.83 3.67 -18.82
CA ILE A 307 -12.64 2.56 -18.28
C ILE A 307 -13.24 1.73 -19.42
N ALA A 308 -13.85 2.40 -20.41
CA ALA A 308 -14.47 1.72 -21.54
C ALA A 308 -13.43 1.02 -22.44
N GLU A 309 -12.28 1.66 -22.67
CA GLU A 309 -11.15 1.09 -23.39
C GLU A 309 -10.65 -0.19 -22.71
N TYR A 310 -10.47 -0.14 -21.38
CA TYR A 310 -10.02 -1.29 -20.60
C TYR A 310 -11.00 -2.46 -20.67
N GLU A 311 -12.31 -2.22 -20.57
CA GLU A 311 -13.31 -3.29 -20.74
C GLU A 311 -13.25 -3.91 -22.14
N GLY A 312 -13.07 -3.09 -23.17
CA GLY A 312 -12.88 -3.55 -24.55
C GLY A 312 -11.62 -4.42 -24.68
N ASP A 313 -10.51 -4.00 -24.09
CA ASP A 313 -9.25 -4.74 -24.08
C ASP A 313 -9.38 -6.09 -23.38
N ILE A 314 -10.01 -6.12 -22.21
CA ILE A 314 -10.26 -7.39 -21.50
C ILE A 314 -11.19 -8.28 -22.34
N GLY A 315 -12.16 -7.71 -23.05
CA GLY A 315 -12.96 -8.45 -24.03
C GLY A 315 -12.11 -9.13 -25.12
N ALA A 316 -11.20 -8.38 -25.75
CA ALA A 316 -10.28 -8.90 -26.76
C ALA A 316 -9.31 -9.95 -26.18
N VAL A 317 -8.78 -9.71 -24.98
CA VAL A 317 -7.96 -10.66 -24.23
C VAL A 317 -8.70 -11.97 -24.04
N LEU A 318 -9.96 -11.95 -23.58
CA LEU A 318 -10.71 -13.17 -23.32
C LEU A 318 -10.99 -13.99 -24.59
N GLN A 319 -11.12 -13.33 -25.74
CA GLN A 319 -11.30 -13.99 -27.03
C GLN A 319 -10.01 -14.68 -27.52
N ALA A 320 -8.84 -14.04 -27.32
CA ALA A 320 -7.56 -14.54 -27.79
C ALA A 320 -6.77 -15.35 -26.74
N LEU A 321 -7.26 -15.47 -25.50
CA LEU A 321 -6.51 -16.05 -24.39
C LEU A 321 -6.12 -17.51 -24.66
N SER A 322 -4.84 -17.81 -24.46
CA SER A 322 -4.25 -19.14 -24.60
C SER A 322 -3.04 -19.29 -23.68
N ALA A 323 -2.54 -20.51 -23.51
CA ALA A 323 -1.36 -20.74 -22.67
C ALA A 323 -0.08 -20.03 -23.15
N LYS A 324 0.02 -19.73 -24.45
CA LYS A 324 1.19 -19.06 -25.01
C LYS A 324 1.20 -17.55 -24.78
N ASN A 325 0.05 -16.94 -24.51
CA ASN A 325 -0.09 -15.47 -24.42
C ASN A 325 -0.61 -14.98 -23.06
N LEU A 326 -0.70 -15.85 -22.04
CA LEU A 326 -1.11 -15.47 -20.69
C LEU A 326 -0.28 -14.30 -20.14
N SER A 327 1.04 -14.30 -20.34
CA SER A 327 1.92 -13.21 -19.90
C SER A 327 1.58 -11.87 -20.56
N VAL A 328 1.25 -11.87 -21.85
CA VAL A 328 0.82 -10.67 -22.60
C VAL A 328 -0.56 -10.21 -22.11
N ALA A 329 -1.50 -11.13 -21.90
CA ALA A 329 -2.82 -10.85 -21.35
C ALA A 329 -2.74 -10.18 -19.96
N VAL A 330 -1.90 -10.72 -19.07
CA VAL A 330 -1.64 -10.15 -17.74
C VAL A 330 -1.02 -8.76 -17.87
N ALA A 331 -0.05 -8.58 -18.78
CA ALA A 331 0.58 -7.28 -19.02
C ALA A 331 -0.43 -6.22 -19.51
N ILE A 332 -1.38 -6.58 -20.39
CA ILE A 332 -2.48 -5.70 -20.82
C ILE A 332 -3.34 -5.33 -19.62
N ALA A 333 -3.78 -6.32 -18.83
CA ALA A 333 -4.61 -6.10 -17.65
C ALA A 333 -3.92 -5.23 -16.58
N ALA A 334 -2.58 -5.26 -16.53
CA ALA A 334 -1.75 -4.49 -15.60
C ALA A 334 -1.39 -3.07 -16.07
N LEU A 335 -1.70 -2.68 -17.31
CA LEU A 335 -1.37 -1.34 -17.84
C LEU A 335 -1.82 -0.17 -16.93
N PRO A 336 -3.02 -0.22 -16.30
CA PRO A 336 -3.46 0.88 -15.44
C PRO A 336 -2.53 1.14 -14.25
N ASP A 337 -1.69 0.18 -13.84
CA ASP A 337 -0.68 0.41 -12.80
C ASP A 337 0.34 1.47 -13.20
N LYS A 338 0.64 1.62 -14.50
CA LYS A 338 1.57 2.63 -15.03
C LYS A 338 0.96 4.04 -15.07
N ILE A 339 -0.36 4.16 -14.93
CA ILE A 339 -1.08 5.44 -14.92
C ILE A 339 -1.24 5.89 -13.47
N ARG A 340 -0.33 6.77 -13.04
CA ARG A 340 -0.25 7.34 -11.68
C ARG A 340 -0.03 8.85 -11.74
N GLY A 341 -0.23 9.51 -10.60
CA GLY A 341 -0.12 10.96 -10.47
C GLY A 341 -1.41 11.71 -10.78
N PHE A 342 -1.30 13.04 -10.91
CA PHE A 342 -2.42 13.96 -11.10
C PHE A 342 -2.11 14.96 -12.22
N GLY A 343 -3.14 15.47 -12.89
CA GLY A 343 -3.00 16.51 -13.93
C GLY A 343 -2.06 16.09 -15.07
N HIS A 344 -1.13 16.97 -15.43
CA HIS A 344 -0.22 16.78 -16.57
C HIS A 344 0.66 15.53 -16.46
N VAL A 345 1.05 15.13 -15.24
CA VAL A 345 1.83 13.89 -15.01
C VAL A 345 1.00 12.68 -15.42
N LYS A 346 -0.25 12.62 -14.97
CA LYS A 346 -1.17 11.53 -15.31
C LYS A 346 -1.44 11.50 -16.82
N GLU A 347 -1.65 12.65 -17.43
CA GLU A 347 -1.86 12.78 -18.87
C GLU A 347 -0.66 12.26 -19.69
N SER A 348 0.57 12.56 -19.27
CA SER A 348 1.78 11.98 -19.90
C SER A 348 1.80 10.45 -19.77
N ARG A 349 1.54 9.94 -18.57
CA ARG A 349 1.50 8.49 -18.31
C ARG A 349 0.39 7.78 -19.09
N MET A 350 -0.76 8.42 -19.28
CA MET A 350 -1.84 7.89 -20.12
C MET A 350 -1.39 7.77 -21.59
N ARG A 351 -0.66 8.75 -22.12
CA ARG A 351 -0.11 8.69 -23.49
C ARG A 351 0.93 7.58 -23.63
N GLU A 352 1.85 7.46 -22.68
CA GLU A 352 2.84 6.37 -22.64
C GLU A 352 2.15 4.98 -22.56
N ALA A 353 1.16 4.85 -21.68
CA ALA A 353 0.40 3.61 -21.53
C ALA A 353 -0.39 3.26 -22.80
N ALA A 354 -0.91 4.25 -23.54
CA ALA A 354 -1.61 4.02 -24.81
C ALA A 354 -0.68 3.49 -25.91
N LEU A 355 0.59 3.89 -25.94
CA LEU A 355 1.58 3.32 -26.86
C LEU A 355 1.88 1.86 -26.51
N GLU A 356 2.10 1.58 -25.23
CA GLU A 356 2.34 0.22 -24.75
C GLU A 356 1.13 -0.69 -24.97
N ARG A 357 -0.08 -0.17 -24.76
CA ARG A 357 -1.35 -0.86 -25.06
C ARG A 357 -1.37 -1.36 -26.50
N LYS A 358 -1.10 -0.48 -27.47
CA LYS A 358 -1.07 -0.86 -28.89
C LYS A 358 -0.06 -1.98 -29.17
N ARG A 359 1.14 -1.89 -28.57
CA ARG A 359 2.18 -2.91 -28.71
C ARG A 359 1.73 -4.27 -28.17
N LEU A 360 1.15 -4.30 -26.97
CA LEU A 360 0.70 -5.53 -26.32
C LEU A 360 -0.51 -6.15 -27.03
N LEU A 361 -1.47 -5.34 -27.50
CA LEU A 361 -2.60 -5.84 -28.28
C LEU A 361 -2.16 -6.43 -29.61
N ALA A 362 -1.16 -5.85 -30.28
CA ALA A 362 -0.58 -6.43 -31.48
C ALA A 362 0.12 -7.77 -31.19
N GLN A 363 0.79 -7.92 -30.05
CA GLN A 363 1.40 -9.20 -29.65
C GLN A 363 0.35 -10.27 -29.32
N LEU A 364 -0.79 -9.85 -28.76
CA LEU A 364 -1.89 -10.75 -28.43
C LEU A 364 -2.51 -11.38 -29.69
N THR A 365 -2.56 -10.66 -30.81
CA THR A 365 -3.17 -11.12 -32.07
C THR A 365 -2.23 -11.91 -32.97
N VAL A 366 -0.91 -11.87 -32.76
CA VAL A 366 0.04 -12.67 -33.54
C VAL A 366 0.03 -14.12 -33.02
N VAL A 367 -0.61 -15.01 -33.77
CA VAL A 367 -0.44 -16.46 -33.62
C VAL A 367 1.01 -16.77 -33.98
N PRO A 368 1.80 -17.46 -33.13
CA PRO A 368 3.15 -17.86 -33.51
C PRO A 368 3.05 -18.80 -34.70
N MET A 369 3.52 -18.37 -35.87
CA MET A 369 3.83 -19.28 -36.97
C MET A 369 4.82 -20.30 -36.42
N ALA A 370 4.39 -21.57 -36.37
CA ALA A 370 5.31 -22.67 -36.19
C ALA A 370 6.36 -22.54 -37.31
N VAL A 371 7.59 -22.23 -36.92
CA VAL A 371 8.74 -22.44 -37.81
C VAL A 371 8.85 -23.96 -37.92
N ALA A 372 8.25 -24.51 -38.97
CA ALA A 372 8.59 -25.84 -39.43
C ALA A 372 10.05 -25.75 -39.90
N ALA A 373 10.96 -26.26 -39.09
CA ALA A 373 12.31 -26.58 -39.52
C ALA A 373 12.27 -28.03 -40.01
N GLU A 374 12.61 -28.19 -41.29
CA GLU A 374 12.92 -29.45 -41.97
C GLU A 374 14.04 -30.24 -41.28
#